data_AF-A0AAV8W7M1-F1
#
_entry.id   AF-A0AAV8W7M1-F1
#
_cell.length_a   1.000
_cell.length_b   1.000
_cell.length_c   1.000
_cell.angle_alpha   90.00
_cell.angle_beta   90.00
_cell.angle_gamma   90.00
#
_symmetry.space_group_name_H-M   'P 1'
#
loop_
_entity.id
_entity.type
_entity.pdbx_description
1 polymer ?
#
loop_
_entity_poly.entity_id
_entity_poly.type
_entity_poly.pdbx_seq_one_letter_code
_entity_poly.pdbx_strand_id
1 'polypeptide(L)'
;MTIVTSSIMEKRWDNHNHQDYENTRGGIPGMEISMPPSHVALSGDLHVRIASSSFPPLLLQLSRLEGNMAQLLTNISVFPEASALAQNSTTVKIPCGYFSKGGLYYILVKKKPIGTSNVSTPDNQDSTVMTLSLDVRWPMPQLSLTPENIQTYPEHDVMAILEFPEVVCPPEAGSPASAIPEFWLELHFCGHSLLTCDNPPEDLSKNGTQVLYNEQVRGFPGRRVLPLRCELFGLAGHYGLFLRPTALSPGLPHTAAYVRADVSEQFVFNVHARSILPCEPHGGGVQVLFQYPSCILAQGDRVRLFARLRANVASLAPPTSLEYVAEQRVVRGQHSLHFDCDLFTEKYVEYCFVYVSQAITGAVADVRMDCVPTLPVSEKDSGGWGPWSAWTQCSSTCIGGTRSRYRFCDSPPPRYGAKFCEFLQTIPDRLTIGDRYPVTAETKQI
;
A
#
# COMPACT_ATOMS: atom_id res chain seq x y z
N MET A 1 1.30 -18.42 -20.07
CA MET A 1 0.71 -17.54 -21.10
C MET A 1 -0.77 -17.39 -20.77
N THR A 2 -1.08 -16.42 -19.92
CA THR A 2 -2.44 -16.01 -19.57
C THR A 2 -2.31 -14.63 -18.97
N ILE A 3 -2.61 -13.62 -19.78
CA ILE A 3 -2.54 -12.21 -19.42
C ILE A 3 -3.81 -11.91 -18.64
N VAL A 4 -3.69 -11.55 -17.37
CA VAL A 4 -4.80 -11.00 -16.59
C VAL A 4 -4.63 -9.48 -16.60
N THR A 5 -5.36 -8.83 -17.51
CA THR A 5 -5.50 -7.37 -17.56
C THR A 5 -6.37 -6.91 -16.39
N SER A 6 -5.82 -6.08 -15.50
CA SER A 6 -6.57 -5.41 -14.44
C SER A 6 -7.52 -4.38 -15.05
N SER A 7 -8.81 -4.54 -14.79
CA SER A 7 -9.85 -3.59 -15.16
C SER A 7 -9.66 -2.28 -14.39
N ILE A 8 -9.25 -1.23 -15.10
CA ILE A 8 -9.40 0.15 -14.67
C ILE A 8 -10.90 0.42 -14.64
N MET A 9 -11.46 0.67 -13.46
CA MET A 9 -12.78 1.27 -13.35
C MET A 9 -12.70 2.71 -13.85
N GLU A 10 -12.95 2.87 -15.15
CA GLU A 10 -13.42 4.11 -15.75
C GLU A 10 -14.75 4.48 -15.07
N LYS A 11 -14.67 5.29 -14.00
CA LYS A 11 -15.83 6.03 -13.54
C LYS A 11 -16.17 7.03 -14.64
N ARG A 12 -17.08 6.58 -15.50
CA ARG A 12 -17.95 7.39 -16.36
C ARG A 12 -18.45 8.56 -15.53
N TRP A 13 -17.87 9.73 -15.76
CA TRP A 13 -18.45 10.98 -15.29
C TRP A 13 -19.73 11.15 -16.09
N ASP A 14 -20.85 10.80 -15.46
CA ASP A 14 -22.16 11.16 -15.94
C ASP A 14 -22.23 12.69 -16.05
N ASN A 15 -22.50 13.15 -17.28
CA ASN A 15 -22.90 14.51 -17.62
C ASN A 15 -24.02 14.95 -16.67
N HIS A 16 -23.69 15.66 -15.60
CA HIS A 16 -24.65 16.40 -14.80
C HIS A 16 -24.14 17.84 -14.64
N ASN A 17 -24.72 18.69 -15.49
CA ASN A 17 -24.86 20.14 -15.33
C ASN A 17 -23.59 20.92 -14.98
N HIS A 18 -22.65 20.98 -15.93
CA HIS A 18 -22.03 22.29 -16.19
C HIS A 18 -23.03 23.08 -17.02
N GLN A 19 -23.77 23.97 -16.36
CA GLN A 19 -24.45 25.05 -17.06
C GLN A 19 -23.37 25.87 -17.76
N ASP A 20 -23.26 25.68 -19.07
CA ASP A 20 -22.71 26.66 -19.98
C ASP A 20 -23.42 27.98 -19.69
N TYR A 21 -22.74 28.87 -18.96
CA TYR A 21 -23.15 30.27 -18.90
C TYR A 21 -22.93 30.83 -20.31
N GLU A 22 -24.01 30.80 -21.10
CA GLU A 22 -24.13 31.48 -22.38
C GLU A 22 -23.51 32.87 -22.30
N ASN A 23 -22.47 33.04 -23.12
CA ASN A 23 -22.07 34.24 -23.84
C ASN A 23 -22.91 35.48 -23.50
N THR A 24 -22.41 36.29 -22.56
CA THR A 24 -22.99 37.60 -22.27
C THR A 24 -22.88 38.49 -23.52
N ARG A 25 -23.95 39.23 -23.82
CA ARG A 25 -24.14 40.14 -24.97
C ARG A 25 -23.14 41.31 -25.03
N GLY A 26 -21.85 41.03 -25.19
CA GLY A 26 -20.77 42.03 -25.25
C GLY A 26 -19.64 41.70 -26.23
N GLY A 27 -19.76 40.63 -27.01
CA GLY A 27 -18.73 40.22 -27.98
C GLY A 27 -18.56 41.20 -29.14
N ILE A 28 -17.31 41.40 -29.59
CA ILE A 28 -17.03 42.18 -30.80
C ILE A 28 -17.37 41.29 -32.01
N PRO A 29 -18.26 41.73 -32.94
CA PRO A 29 -18.65 40.90 -34.09
C PRO A 29 -17.44 40.50 -34.94
N GLY A 30 -17.31 39.20 -35.24
CA GLY A 30 -16.18 38.68 -36.02
C GLY A 30 -14.85 38.57 -35.26
N MET A 31 -14.89 38.63 -33.92
CA MET A 31 -13.74 38.36 -33.05
C MET A 31 -14.01 37.15 -32.16
N GLU A 32 -13.16 36.14 -32.26
CA GLU A 32 -13.18 34.96 -31.41
C GLU A 32 -11.89 34.89 -30.58
N ILE A 33 -12.00 34.60 -29.29
CA ILE A 33 -10.84 34.42 -28.41
C ILE A 33 -10.84 32.98 -27.90
N SER A 34 -9.73 32.29 -28.09
CA SER A 34 -9.54 30.90 -27.65
C SER A 34 -8.27 30.76 -26.84
N MET A 35 -8.32 29.87 -25.84
CA MET A 35 -7.21 29.49 -24.99
C MET A 35 -7.44 28.03 -24.53
N PRO A 36 -6.40 27.30 -24.09
CA PRO A 36 -6.60 25.95 -23.59
C PRO A 36 -7.54 25.95 -22.36
N PRO A 37 -8.35 24.89 -22.17
CA PRO A 37 -9.33 24.83 -21.08
C PRO A 37 -8.67 24.67 -19.70
N SER A 38 -7.41 24.22 -19.66
CA SER A 38 -6.61 24.13 -18.43
C SER A 38 -5.14 24.42 -18.75
N HIS A 39 -4.39 24.83 -17.73
CA HIS A 39 -2.95 25.06 -17.80
C HIS A 39 -2.26 24.40 -16.59
N VAL A 40 -0.99 24.03 -16.71
CA VAL A 40 -0.22 23.51 -15.55
C VAL A 40 0.61 24.65 -14.98
N ALA A 41 0.56 24.84 -13.67
CA ALA A 41 1.36 25.86 -13.02
C ALA A 41 2.85 25.62 -13.32
N LEU A 42 3.59 26.70 -13.62
CA LEU A 42 5.03 26.68 -13.90
C LEU A 42 5.49 25.85 -15.14
N SER A 43 4.57 25.31 -15.96
CA SER A 43 4.94 24.44 -17.10
C SER A 43 5.31 25.19 -18.38
N GLY A 44 5.14 26.51 -18.41
CA GLY A 44 5.39 27.34 -19.60
C GLY A 44 4.37 28.45 -19.78
N ASP A 45 4.59 29.28 -20.80
CA ASP A 45 3.77 30.47 -21.08
C ASP A 45 2.38 30.08 -21.60
N LEU A 46 1.36 30.86 -21.24
CA LEU A 46 0.01 30.67 -21.76
C LEU A 46 -0.15 31.47 -23.06
N HIS A 47 -0.61 30.80 -24.10
CA HIS A 47 -0.89 31.41 -25.39
C HIS A 47 -2.40 31.61 -25.57
N VAL A 48 -2.83 32.87 -25.67
CA VAL A 48 -4.22 33.24 -25.96
C VAL A 48 -4.31 33.64 -27.42
N ARG A 49 -5.17 32.98 -28.20
CA ARG A 49 -5.34 33.24 -29.63
C ARG A 49 -6.59 34.08 -29.85
N ILE A 50 -6.42 35.22 -30.51
CA ILE A 50 -7.51 36.10 -30.95
C ILE A 50 -7.62 35.93 -32.47
N ALA A 51 -8.74 35.39 -32.94
CA ALA A 51 -9.05 35.23 -34.36
C ALA A 51 -10.00 36.35 -34.80
N SER A 52 -9.48 37.27 -35.59
CA SER A 52 -10.25 38.38 -36.17
C SER A 52 -9.47 39.08 -37.27
N SER A 53 -10.18 39.65 -38.25
CA SER A 53 -9.60 40.48 -39.31
C SER A 53 -9.36 41.93 -38.88
N SER A 54 -9.97 42.39 -37.78
CA SER A 54 -9.76 43.72 -37.18
C SER A 54 -10.40 43.79 -35.80
N PHE A 55 -9.69 44.33 -34.81
CA PHE A 55 -10.23 44.55 -33.46
C PHE A 55 -9.63 45.82 -32.83
N PRO A 56 -10.38 46.54 -31.97
CA PRO A 56 -9.86 47.72 -31.27
C PRO A 56 -8.76 47.32 -30.26
N PRO A 57 -7.88 48.24 -29.82
CA PRO A 57 -6.93 47.94 -28.76
C PRO A 57 -7.64 47.36 -27.52
N LEU A 58 -7.15 46.21 -27.03
CA LEU A 58 -7.73 45.49 -25.91
C LEU A 58 -6.84 45.59 -24.67
N LEU A 59 -7.45 45.38 -23.51
CA LEU A 59 -6.79 45.22 -22.22
C LEU A 59 -7.24 43.90 -21.61
N LEU A 60 -6.31 42.96 -21.46
CA LEU A 60 -6.54 41.69 -20.77
C LEU A 60 -6.14 41.87 -19.31
N GLN A 61 -7.08 41.73 -18.38
CA GLN A 61 -6.81 41.75 -16.95
C GLN A 61 -6.77 40.32 -16.43
N LEU A 62 -5.58 39.85 -16.04
CA LEU A 62 -5.39 38.53 -15.44
C LEU A 62 -5.61 38.63 -13.94
N SER A 63 -6.50 37.80 -13.42
CA SER A 63 -6.78 37.71 -11.99
C SER A 63 -6.84 36.25 -11.52
N ARG A 64 -6.52 36.02 -10.25
CA ARG A 64 -6.62 34.72 -9.58
C ARG A 64 -7.70 34.78 -8.50
N LEU A 65 -8.51 33.74 -8.39
CA LEU A 65 -9.47 33.62 -7.30
C LEU A 65 -8.76 33.16 -6.01
N GLU A 66 -8.86 33.95 -4.95
CA GLU A 66 -8.40 33.61 -3.60
C GLU A 66 -9.59 33.69 -2.63
N GLY A 67 -10.13 32.52 -2.25
CA GLY A 67 -11.39 32.46 -1.51
C GLY A 67 -12.54 33.00 -2.36
N ASN A 68 -13.13 34.12 -1.93
CA ASN A 68 -14.22 34.80 -2.66
C ASN A 68 -13.76 36.07 -3.39
N MET A 69 -12.46 36.41 -3.37
CA MET A 69 -11.94 37.63 -3.98
C MET A 69 -11.06 37.32 -5.18
N ALA A 70 -11.23 38.09 -6.26
CA ALA A 70 -10.35 38.03 -7.42
C ALA A 70 -9.15 38.97 -7.20
N GLN A 71 -7.97 38.40 -6.98
CA GLN A 71 -6.71 39.15 -6.90
C GLN A 71 -6.22 39.47 -8.33
N LEU A 72 -6.12 40.75 -8.68
CA LEU A 72 -5.52 41.18 -9.95
C LEU A 72 -4.01 40.89 -9.94
N LEU A 73 -3.51 40.20 -10.97
CA LEU A 73 -2.11 39.86 -11.13
C LEU A 73 -1.40 40.78 -12.13
N THR A 74 -2.00 41.02 -13.29
CA THR A 74 -1.41 41.89 -14.31
C THR A 74 -2.45 42.38 -15.33
N ASN A 75 -2.12 43.46 -16.04
CA ASN A 75 -2.88 43.99 -17.16
C ASN A 75 -2.00 43.96 -18.41
N ILE A 76 -2.47 43.30 -19.47
CA ILE A 76 -1.74 43.13 -20.73
C ILE A 76 -2.47 43.90 -21.81
N SER A 77 -1.82 44.92 -22.37
CA SER A 77 -2.38 45.65 -23.51
C SER A 77 -2.08 44.92 -24.82
N VAL A 78 -3.12 44.66 -25.60
CA VAL A 78 -3.03 43.98 -26.89
C VAL A 78 -3.40 44.98 -27.97
N PHE A 79 -2.48 45.19 -28.91
CA PHE A 79 -2.68 46.04 -30.06
C PHE A 79 -2.74 45.18 -31.33
N PRO A 80 -3.60 45.51 -32.29
CA PRO A 80 -3.66 44.79 -33.55
C PRO A 80 -2.36 45.05 -34.35
N GLU A 81 -1.50 44.04 -34.46
CA GLU A 81 -0.27 44.12 -35.27
C GLU A 81 -0.58 43.96 -36.76
N ALA A 82 0.05 44.78 -37.62
CA ALA A 82 -0.20 44.81 -39.06
C ALA A 82 0.05 43.45 -39.76
N SER A 83 1.02 42.67 -39.28
CA SER A 83 1.36 41.32 -39.78
C SER A 83 0.40 40.23 -39.29
N ALA A 84 -0.15 40.35 -38.09
CA ALA A 84 -1.11 39.40 -37.50
C ALA A 84 -2.52 39.56 -38.09
N LEU A 85 -2.89 40.79 -38.46
CA LEU A 85 -4.10 41.12 -39.21
C LEU A 85 -4.16 40.43 -40.58
N ALA A 86 -3.01 40.25 -41.26
CA ALA A 86 -2.93 39.56 -42.55
C ALA A 86 -3.21 38.04 -42.44
N GLN A 87 -3.02 37.45 -41.25
CA GLN A 87 -3.29 36.03 -40.96
C GLN A 87 -4.61 35.83 -40.21
N ASN A 88 -5.40 36.89 -40.02
CA ASN A 88 -6.62 36.92 -39.20
C ASN A 88 -6.43 36.33 -37.79
N SER A 89 -5.21 36.39 -37.24
CA SER A 89 -4.90 35.78 -35.96
C SER A 89 -3.75 36.46 -35.23
N THR A 90 -4.01 36.89 -34.00
CA THR A 90 -3.03 37.44 -33.06
C THR A 90 -2.87 36.49 -31.89
N THR A 91 -1.62 36.11 -31.56
CA THR A 91 -1.31 35.29 -30.38
C THR A 91 -0.71 36.17 -29.28
N VAL A 92 -1.39 36.25 -28.14
CA VAL A 92 -0.93 36.96 -26.95
C VAL A 92 -0.23 35.96 -26.05
N LYS A 93 1.00 36.28 -25.66
CA LYS A 93 1.82 35.48 -24.76
C LYS A 93 1.70 36.02 -23.33
N ILE A 94 1.22 35.19 -22.40
CA ILE A 94 1.18 35.51 -20.98
C ILE A 94 2.31 34.76 -20.28
N PRO A 95 3.26 35.46 -19.63
CA PRO A 95 4.38 34.83 -18.95
C PRO A 95 3.94 33.81 -17.90
N CYS A 96 4.59 32.65 -17.91
CA CYS A 96 4.40 31.56 -16.95
C CYS A 96 4.54 31.96 -15.48
N GLY A 97 5.33 33.01 -15.17
CA GLY A 97 5.54 33.50 -13.80
C GLY A 97 4.26 33.98 -13.10
N TYR A 98 3.21 34.31 -13.85
CA TYR A 98 1.89 34.63 -13.29
C TYR A 98 1.06 33.40 -12.89
N PHE A 99 1.42 32.22 -13.40
CA PHE A 99 0.77 30.93 -13.11
C PHE A 99 1.62 30.12 -12.12
N SER A 100 1.97 30.74 -11.00
CA SER A 100 2.85 30.15 -9.97
C SER A 100 2.13 29.33 -8.92
N LYS A 101 0.78 29.34 -8.91
CA LYS A 101 -0.06 28.53 -8.02
C LYS A 101 -1.20 27.89 -8.80
N GLY A 102 -1.61 26.69 -8.38
CA GLY A 102 -2.86 26.08 -8.85
C GLY A 102 -4.09 26.81 -8.33
N GLY A 103 -5.20 26.68 -9.03
CA GLY A 103 -6.48 27.32 -8.72
C GLY A 103 -7.17 27.89 -9.96
N LEU A 104 -8.28 28.59 -9.73
CA LEU A 104 -9.08 29.18 -10.80
C LEU A 104 -8.61 30.59 -11.12
N TYR A 105 -8.32 30.85 -12.39
CA TYR A 105 -7.90 32.15 -12.91
C TYR A 105 -8.96 32.68 -13.87
N TYR A 106 -9.07 34.00 -13.93
CA TYR A 106 -9.97 34.70 -14.84
C TYR A 106 -9.20 35.73 -15.66
N ILE A 107 -9.43 35.71 -16.96
CA ILE A 107 -8.94 36.74 -17.90
C ILE A 107 -10.15 37.57 -18.32
N LEU A 108 -10.20 38.80 -17.83
CA LEU A 108 -11.21 39.78 -18.20
C LEU A 108 -10.72 40.58 -19.41
N VAL A 109 -11.46 40.53 -20.52
CA VAL A 109 -11.13 41.26 -21.74
C VAL A 109 -11.93 42.55 -21.76
N LYS A 110 -11.24 43.70 -21.82
CA LYS A 110 -11.85 45.03 -21.93
C LYS A 110 -11.39 45.75 -23.19
N LYS A 111 -12.22 46.64 -23.72
CA LYS A 111 -11.77 47.63 -24.71
C LYS A 111 -10.85 48.63 -24.02
N LYS A 112 -9.66 48.88 -24.56
CA LYS A 112 -8.75 49.89 -24.02
C LYS A 112 -9.29 51.28 -24.36
N PRO A 113 -9.52 52.17 -23.38
CA PRO A 113 -10.07 53.49 -23.66
C PRO A 113 -9.09 54.33 -24.47
N ILE A 114 -9.58 54.87 -25.60
CA ILE A 114 -8.86 55.83 -26.43
C ILE A 114 -9.04 57.19 -25.74
N GLY A 115 -8.02 57.69 -25.04
CA GLY A 115 -8.17 58.87 -24.22
C GLY A 115 -8.37 60.15 -25.04
N THR A 116 -9.47 60.85 -24.81
CA THR A 116 -9.52 62.31 -24.60
C THR A 116 -10.80 62.69 -23.85
N SER A 117 -10.67 63.10 -22.58
CA SER A 117 -11.35 64.24 -21.91
C SER A 117 -11.56 64.00 -20.41
N ASN A 118 -11.21 65.02 -19.64
CA ASN A 118 -11.47 65.13 -18.20
C ASN A 118 -12.97 65.32 -17.96
N VAL A 119 -13.75 64.25 -17.94
CA VAL A 119 -15.09 64.25 -17.31
C VAL A 119 -15.30 62.89 -16.65
N SER A 120 -15.39 62.91 -15.32
CA SER A 120 -15.77 61.77 -14.51
C SER A 120 -17.26 61.49 -14.68
N THR A 121 -17.61 60.52 -15.53
CA THR A 121 -18.88 59.80 -15.44
C THR A 121 -18.62 58.36 -14.98
N PRO A 122 -19.31 57.86 -13.94
CA PRO A 122 -19.13 56.51 -13.46
C PRO A 122 -20.03 55.58 -14.27
N ASP A 123 -19.65 55.28 -15.51
CA ASP A 123 -20.28 54.20 -16.28
C ASP A 123 -19.24 53.14 -16.62
N ASN A 124 -18.88 52.39 -15.58
CA ASN A 124 -17.79 51.41 -15.60
C ASN A 124 -18.28 49.98 -15.95
N GLN A 125 -19.54 49.83 -16.38
CA GLN A 125 -20.18 48.53 -16.62
C GLN A 125 -20.10 48.05 -18.08
N ASP A 126 -19.82 48.92 -19.06
CA ASP A 126 -20.00 48.59 -20.49
C ASP A 126 -18.69 48.44 -21.31
N SER A 127 -17.53 48.33 -20.63
CA SER A 127 -16.23 48.12 -21.29
C SER A 127 -15.80 46.66 -21.39
N THR A 128 -16.50 45.77 -20.68
CA THR A 128 -16.18 44.34 -20.59
C THR A 128 -16.70 43.61 -21.83
N VAL A 129 -15.79 43.03 -22.59
CA VAL A 129 -16.10 42.31 -23.83
C VAL A 129 -16.41 40.84 -23.53
N MET A 130 -15.60 40.20 -22.70
CA MET A 130 -15.69 38.78 -22.39
C MET A 130 -14.91 38.45 -21.13
N THR A 131 -15.31 37.38 -20.42
CA THR A 131 -14.54 36.79 -19.32
C THR A 131 -14.21 35.35 -19.70
N LEU A 132 -12.94 34.98 -19.55
CA LEU A 132 -12.45 33.62 -19.80
C LEU A 132 -11.99 33.03 -18.47
N SER A 133 -12.45 31.81 -18.14
CA SER A 133 -11.98 31.06 -16.97
C SER A 133 -10.91 30.06 -17.36
N LEU A 134 -9.86 29.94 -16.57
CA LEU A 134 -8.76 29.01 -16.75
C LEU A 134 -8.52 28.22 -15.47
N ASP A 135 -8.65 26.91 -15.55
CA ASP A 135 -8.24 26.02 -14.45
C ASP A 135 -6.73 25.77 -14.52
N VAL A 136 -6.00 26.28 -13.54
CA VAL A 136 -4.55 26.08 -13.43
C VAL A 136 -4.30 24.95 -12.44
N ARG A 137 -3.80 23.83 -12.92
CA ARG A 137 -3.53 22.64 -12.10
C ARG A 137 -2.11 22.63 -11.59
N TRP A 138 -1.89 22.09 -10.39
CA TRP A 138 -0.53 21.86 -9.88
C TRP A 138 0.18 20.77 -10.71
N PRO A 139 1.53 20.84 -10.84
CA PRO A 139 2.30 19.76 -11.46
C PRO A 139 2.07 18.45 -10.70
N MET A 140 1.48 17.46 -11.37
CA MET A 140 1.20 16.15 -10.78
C MET A 140 2.44 15.25 -10.88
N PRO A 141 3.04 14.83 -9.74
CA PRO A 141 4.17 13.92 -9.75
C PRO A 141 3.75 12.49 -10.02
N GLN A 142 4.67 11.74 -10.61
CA GLN A 142 4.63 10.28 -10.66
C GLN A 142 5.51 9.72 -9.55
N LEU A 143 4.97 8.76 -8.81
CA LEU A 143 5.68 8.05 -7.75
C LEU A 143 5.63 6.56 -8.05
N SER A 144 6.78 5.89 -7.97
CA SER A 144 6.88 4.44 -8.17
C SER A 144 7.92 3.84 -7.24
N LEU A 145 7.72 2.56 -6.92
CA LEU A 145 8.66 1.72 -6.17
C LEU A 145 9.14 0.61 -7.09
N THR A 146 10.44 0.36 -7.11
CA THR A 146 11.02 -0.70 -7.94
C THR A 146 12.01 -1.53 -7.11
N PRO A 147 11.86 -2.87 -7.08
CA PRO A 147 10.78 -3.66 -7.70
C PRO A 147 9.44 -3.59 -6.91
N GLU A 148 8.32 -3.94 -7.55
CA GLU A 148 6.98 -3.96 -6.93
C GLU A 148 6.75 -5.15 -5.98
N ASN A 149 7.54 -6.22 -6.16
CA ASN A 149 7.54 -7.41 -5.34
C ASN A 149 8.95 -7.67 -4.80
N ILE A 150 9.05 -7.84 -3.49
CA ILE A 150 10.29 -8.10 -2.76
C ILE A 150 10.10 -9.24 -1.77
N GLN A 151 11.20 -9.74 -1.24
CA GLN A 151 11.20 -10.54 -0.02
C GLN A 151 11.52 -9.65 1.19
N THR A 152 11.19 -10.10 2.41
CA THR A 152 11.59 -9.42 3.64
C THR A 152 13.11 -9.33 3.75
N TYR A 153 13.63 -8.17 4.16
CA TYR A 153 15.07 -7.86 4.13
C TYR A 153 15.71 -8.14 2.76
N PRO A 154 15.27 -7.45 1.70
CA PRO A 154 15.73 -7.72 0.34
C PRO A 154 17.25 -7.52 0.19
N GLU A 155 17.88 -8.29 -0.70
CA GLU A 155 19.33 -8.23 -0.95
C GLU A 155 19.76 -6.92 -1.63
N HIS A 156 18.84 -6.30 -2.36
CA HIS A 156 19.03 -5.02 -3.03
C HIS A 156 18.02 -3.99 -2.51
N ASP A 157 18.47 -2.74 -2.45
CA ASP A 157 17.62 -1.62 -2.02
C ASP A 157 16.40 -1.46 -2.94
N VAL A 158 15.28 -1.08 -2.33
CA VAL A 158 14.06 -0.74 -3.08
C VAL A 158 14.18 0.72 -3.50
N MET A 159 14.09 0.97 -4.80
CA MET A 159 14.24 2.32 -5.35
C MET A 159 12.89 3.01 -5.39
N ALA A 160 12.76 4.12 -4.66
CA ALA A 160 11.64 5.05 -4.81
C ALA A 160 11.98 6.10 -5.87
N ILE A 161 11.19 6.16 -6.93
CA ILE A 161 11.37 7.10 -8.03
C ILE A 161 10.23 8.11 -7.97
N LEU A 162 10.58 9.36 -7.68
CA LEU A 162 9.67 10.49 -7.63
C LEU A 162 10.00 11.43 -8.80
N GLU A 163 9.05 11.61 -9.71
CA GLU A 163 9.24 12.40 -10.92
C GLU A 163 8.20 13.50 -11.01
N PHE A 164 8.66 14.73 -10.84
CA PHE A 164 7.86 15.91 -11.12
C PHE A 164 8.03 16.35 -12.58
N PRO A 165 6.97 16.86 -13.22
CA PRO A 165 7.10 17.57 -14.48
C PRO A 165 8.10 18.73 -14.36
N GLU A 166 8.84 19.00 -15.42
CA GLU A 166 9.78 20.12 -15.45
C GLU A 166 9.04 21.45 -15.23
N VAL A 167 9.57 22.26 -14.31
CA VAL A 167 9.08 23.62 -14.05
C VAL A 167 10.11 24.61 -14.61
N VAL A 168 9.67 25.43 -15.55
CA VAL A 168 10.58 26.22 -16.41
C VAL A 168 10.73 27.67 -15.93
N CYS A 169 9.90 28.10 -14.97
CA CYS A 169 9.67 29.52 -14.75
C CYS A 169 9.80 29.97 -13.29
N PRO A 170 10.72 30.91 -12.98
CA PRO A 170 10.66 31.65 -11.73
C PRO A 170 9.45 32.62 -11.74
N PRO A 171 8.91 32.99 -10.56
CA PRO A 171 7.84 33.98 -10.47
C PRO A 171 8.28 35.34 -11.04
N GLU A 172 7.36 36.02 -11.73
CA GLU A 172 7.64 37.33 -12.37
C GLU A 172 7.84 38.43 -11.32
N ALA A 173 8.68 39.43 -11.60
CA ALA A 173 8.91 40.55 -10.69
C ALA A 173 7.61 41.30 -10.38
N GLY A 174 7.27 41.44 -9.08
CA GLY A 174 6.04 42.09 -8.62
C GLY A 174 4.82 41.15 -8.52
N SER A 175 4.95 39.88 -8.89
CA SER A 175 3.95 38.85 -8.55
C SER A 175 3.99 38.53 -7.05
N PRO A 176 2.85 38.19 -6.41
CA PRO A 176 2.83 37.83 -4.99
C PRO A 176 3.73 36.62 -4.74
N ALA A 177 4.49 36.63 -3.64
CA ALA A 177 5.42 35.56 -3.29
C ALA A 177 4.74 34.18 -3.40
N SER A 178 5.19 33.37 -4.36
CA SER A 178 4.80 31.97 -4.43
C SER A 178 5.46 31.25 -3.26
N ALA A 179 4.66 30.88 -2.26
CA ALA A 179 5.11 29.92 -1.26
C ALA A 179 5.45 28.63 -2.00
N ILE A 180 6.72 28.23 -1.96
CA ILE A 180 7.17 26.96 -2.51
C ILE A 180 6.45 25.87 -1.72
N PRO A 181 5.66 24.99 -2.36
CA PRO A 181 4.96 23.95 -1.63
C PRO A 181 5.95 22.99 -0.99
N GLU A 182 5.65 22.56 0.23
CA GLU A 182 6.40 21.54 0.94
C GLU A 182 5.58 20.26 1.00
N PHE A 183 6.24 19.13 0.77
CA PHE A 183 5.66 17.80 0.80
C PHE A 183 6.45 16.91 1.75
N TRP A 184 5.75 15.95 2.33
CA TRP A 184 6.32 14.83 3.05
C TRP A 184 6.21 13.58 2.19
N LEU A 185 7.35 12.95 1.95
CA LEU A 185 7.40 11.61 1.38
C LEU A 185 7.54 10.62 2.53
N GLU A 186 6.57 9.74 2.72
CA GLU A 186 6.49 8.85 3.89
C GLU A 186 6.24 7.39 3.50
N LEU A 187 7.03 6.48 4.05
CA LEU A 187 6.84 5.03 3.91
C LEU A 187 6.10 4.47 5.12
N HIS A 188 5.06 3.69 4.87
CA HIS A 188 4.21 3.06 5.88
C HIS A 188 4.09 1.56 5.63
N PHE A 189 3.98 0.78 6.71
CA PHE A 189 3.56 -0.63 6.63
C PHE A 189 2.05 -0.73 6.76
N CYS A 190 1.40 -1.37 5.78
CA CYS A 190 -0.05 -1.50 5.70
C CYS A 190 -0.57 -2.88 6.10
N GLY A 191 0.29 -3.83 6.45
CA GLY A 191 -0.13 -5.19 6.83
C GLY A 191 -0.55 -6.03 5.64
N HIS A 192 -1.61 -6.84 5.80
CA HIS A 192 -1.98 -7.87 4.82
C HIS A 192 -2.89 -7.39 3.67
N SER A 193 -3.35 -6.14 3.71
CA SER A 193 -4.25 -5.55 2.72
C SER A 193 -3.76 -4.18 2.29
N LEU A 194 -4.07 -3.77 1.06
CA LEU A 194 -3.83 -2.41 0.58
C LEU A 194 -4.87 -1.42 1.10
N LEU A 195 -6.06 -1.88 1.51
CA LEU A 195 -7.14 -0.99 1.95
C LEU A 195 -6.82 -0.24 3.26
N THR A 196 -5.93 -0.80 4.08
CA THR A 196 -5.37 -0.18 5.28
C THR A 196 -4.43 0.98 4.98
N CYS A 197 -3.89 1.06 3.76
CA CYS A 197 -3.06 2.19 3.30
C CYS A 197 -3.91 3.43 2.95
N ASP A 198 -5.08 3.23 2.32
CA ASP A 198 -5.82 4.31 1.66
C ASP A 198 -6.75 5.09 2.60
N ASN A 199 -7.26 4.44 3.64
CA ASN A 199 -8.10 5.06 4.66
C ASN A 199 -7.54 4.70 6.04
N PRO A 200 -6.61 5.47 6.61
CA PRO A 200 -6.27 5.30 8.02
C PRO A 200 -7.56 5.56 8.82
N PRO A 201 -8.06 4.59 9.62
CA PRO A 201 -9.23 4.79 10.45
C PRO A 201 -9.05 6.03 11.33
N GLU A 202 -10.08 6.85 11.51
CA GLU A 202 -10.00 8.09 12.29
C GLU A 202 -9.49 7.88 13.73
N ASP A 203 -9.61 6.66 14.27
CA ASP A 203 -9.05 6.25 15.57
C ASP A 203 -7.52 5.98 15.58
N LEU A 204 -6.90 5.73 14.42
CA LEU A 204 -5.45 5.56 14.27
C LEU A 204 -4.70 6.91 14.14
N SER A 205 -5.42 8.03 14.05
CA SER A 205 -4.86 9.38 14.07
C SER A 205 -4.20 9.76 15.41
N LYS A 206 -4.44 8.96 16.46
CA LYS A 206 -3.83 9.16 17.78
C LYS A 206 -2.83 8.10 18.21
N ASN A 207 -2.71 6.97 17.51
CA ASN A 207 -1.67 5.94 17.74
C ASN A 207 -1.70 4.89 16.61
N GLY A 208 -0.66 4.80 15.76
CA GLY A 208 -0.21 3.47 15.32
C GLY A 208 0.14 3.20 13.86
N THR A 209 0.02 4.12 12.89
CA THR A 209 0.69 3.94 11.59
C THR A 209 2.13 4.41 11.72
N GLN A 210 3.03 3.47 11.97
CA GLN A 210 4.44 3.79 12.17
C GLN A 210 5.09 4.17 10.84
N VAL A 211 5.49 5.45 10.75
CA VAL A 211 6.29 5.96 9.65
C VAL A 211 7.66 5.29 9.70
N LEU A 212 7.98 4.50 8.69
CA LEU A 212 9.24 3.75 8.59
C LEU A 212 10.37 4.61 8.03
N TYR A 213 10.01 5.52 7.12
CA TYR A 213 10.92 6.44 6.47
C TYR A 213 10.16 7.72 6.16
N ASN A 214 10.81 8.87 6.33
CA ASN A 214 10.30 10.15 5.88
C ASN A 214 11.40 11.00 5.25
N GLU A 215 11.02 11.82 4.29
CA GLU A 215 11.87 12.85 3.70
C GLU A 215 11.03 14.07 3.33
N GLN A 216 11.54 15.27 3.62
CA GLN A 216 10.91 16.51 3.20
C GLN A 216 11.30 16.82 1.74
N VAL A 217 10.30 16.97 0.88
CA VAL A 217 10.45 17.36 -0.52
C VAL A 217 9.97 18.79 -0.69
N ARG A 218 10.87 19.69 -1.10
CA ARG A 218 10.53 21.11 -1.34
C ARG A 218 10.31 21.36 -2.84
N GLY A 219 9.19 21.98 -3.18
CA GLY A 219 8.86 22.37 -4.55
C GLY A 219 8.70 21.19 -5.49
N PHE A 220 9.22 21.34 -6.71
CA PHE A 220 9.08 20.38 -7.81
C PHE A 220 10.47 19.96 -8.32
N PRO A 221 11.24 19.14 -7.59
CA PRO A 221 12.66 18.87 -7.85
C PRO A 221 12.95 17.98 -9.08
N GLY A 222 12.10 17.97 -10.11
CA GLY A 222 12.24 17.09 -11.28
C GLY A 222 12.25 15.61 -10.87
N ARG A 223 13.20 14.84 -11.41
CA ARG A 223 13.38 13.42 -11.11
C ARG A 223 14.32 13.20 -9.91
N ARG A 224 13.83 12.47 -8.91
CA ARG A 224 14.58 11.99 -7.75
C ARG A 224 14.50 10.47 -7.63
N VAL A 225 15.62 9.86 -7.30
CA VAL A 225 15.74 8.42 -7.01
C VAL A 225 16.26 8.28 -5.59
N LEU A 226 15.47 7.64 -4.74
CA LEU A 226 15.70 7.51 -3.31
C LEU A 226 15.84 6.02 -2.96
N PRO A 227 17.04 5.55 -2.58
CA PRO A 227 17.23 4.16 -2.17
C PRO A 227 16.65 3.94 -0.77
N LEU A 228 15.66 3.06 -0.67
CA LEU A 228 15.07 2.61 0.59
C LEU A 228 15.81 1.35 1.06
N ARG A 229 16.44 1.46 2.22
CA ARG A 229 17.26 0.39 2.81
C ARG A 229 16.42 -0.85 3.12
N CYS A 230 17.03 -2.01 2.96
CA CYS A 230 16.41 -3.31 3.22
C CYS A 230 15.86 -3.50 4.64
N GLU A 231 16.45 -2.89 5.68
CA GLU A 231 16.00 -2.97 7.08
C GLU A 231 14.57 -2.43 7.29
N LEU A 232 14.09 -1.57 6.38
CA LEU A 232 12.72 -1.02 6.41
C LEU A 232 11.66 -2.09 6.09
N PHE A 233 12.05 -3.16 5.39
CA PHE A 233 11.16 -4.20 4.87
C PHE A 233 11.26 -5.50 5.67
N GLY A 234 11.22 -5.41 7.01
CA GLY A 234 11.36 -6.57 7.90
C GLY A 234 10.08 -7.41 8.12
N LEU A 235 8.91 -6.94 7.67
CA LEU A 235 7.62 -7.62 7.86
C LEU A 235 7.03 -8.04 6.51
N ALA A 236 6.40 -9.20 6.46
CA ALA A 236 5.67 -9.62 5.27
C ALA A 236 4.32 -8.88 5.19
N GLY A 237 3.99 -8.36 4.00
CA GLY A 237 2.78 -7.59 3.76
C GLY A 237 2.99 -6.48 2.72
N HIS A 238 2.07 -5.53 2.72
CA HIS A 238 2.08 -4.38 1.83
C HIS A 238 2.69 -3.17 2.50
N TYR A 239 3.46 -2.41 1.73
CA TYR A 239 4.03 -1.14 2.10
C TYR A 239 3.54 -0.08 1.13
N GLY A 240 3.23 1.11 1.66
CA GLY A 240 2.79 2.26 0.88
C GLY A 240 3.74 3.43 1.08
N LEU A 241 4.23 4.01 -0.02
CA LEU A 241 4.98 5.25 -0.04
C LEU A 241 4.06 6.37 -0.50
N PHE A 242 3.88 7.40 0.31
CA PHE A 242 2.95 8.49 0.05
C PHE A 242 3.68 9.81 -0.07
N LEU A 243 3.32 10.61 -1.07
CA LEU A 243 3.68 12.01 -1.13
C LEU A 243 2.47 12.84 -0.70
N ARG A 244 2.59 13.52 0.45
CA ARG A 244 1.52 14.33 1.05
C ARG A 244 1.94 15.79 1.20
N PRO A 245 1.10 16.76 0.84
CA PRO A 245 1.41 18.16 1.07
C PRO A 245 1.38 18.51 2.57
N THR A 246 2.30 19.35 3.03
CA THR A 246 2.37 19.80 4.43
C THR A 246 1.22 20.75 4.79
N ALA A 247 0.72 21.51 3.81
CA ALA A 247 -0.43 22.40 3.96
C ALA A 247 -1.64 21.86 3.19
N LEU A 248 -2.83 21.88 3.81
CA LEU A 248 -4.09 21.58 3.15
C LEU A 248 -4.50 22.76 2.25
N SER A 249 -3.92 22.84 1.04
CA SER A 249 -4.51 23.65 -0.02
C SER A 249 -5.18 22.75 -1.06
N PRO A 250 -6.42 23.06 -1.48
CA PRO A 250 -7.14 22.24 -2.43
C PRO A 250 -6.36 22.09 -3.75
N GLY A 251 -6.28 20.85 -4.24
CA GLY A 251 -5.65 20.52 -5.51
C GLY A 251 -4.13 20.28 -5.48
N LEU A 252 -3.45 20.42 -4.33
CA LEU A 252 -2.05 19.98 -4.23
C LEU A 252 -1.94 18.48 -4.51
N PRO A 253 -0.87 18.03 -5.19
CA PRO A 253 -0.74 16.64 -5.57
C PRO A 253 -0.62 15.74 -4.35
N HIS A 254 -1.41 14.68 -4.34
CA HIS A 254 -1.25 13.51 -3.49
C HIS A 254 -1.04 12.32 -4.41
N THR A 255 0.03 11.57 -4.20
CA THR A 255 0.32 10.34 -4.97
C THR A 255 0.89 9.28 -4.04
N ALA A 256 0.67 8.01 -4.41
CA ALA A 256 1.12 6.87 -3.64
C ALA A 256 1.68 5.80 -4.57
N ALA A 257 2.65 5.05 -4.07
CA ALA A 257 3.18 3.85 -4.70
C ALA A 257 3.24 2.72 -3.67
N TYR A 258 3.15 1.48 -4.13
CA TYR A 258 3.04 0.32 -3.26
C TYR A 258 4.08 -0.73 -3.62
N VAL A 259 4.51 -1.49 -2.62
CA VAL A 259 5.38 -2.67 -2.78
C VAL A 259 4.88 -3.77 -1.86
N ARG A 260 4.96 -5.02 -2.33
CA ARG A 260 4.61 -6.21 -1.54
C ARG A 260 5.89 -6.93 -1.11
N ALA A 261 6.02 -7.19 0.18
CA ALA A 261 7.06 -8.03 0.75
C ALA A 261 6.51 -9.40 1.13
N ASP A 262 7.03 -10.46 0.52
CA ASP A 262 6.78 -11.84 0.93
C ASP A 262 7.88 -12.32 1.88
N VAL A 263 7.64 -13.37 2.66
CA VAL A 263 8.64 -13.88 3.62
C VAL A 263 9.89 -14.37 2.86
N SER A 264 11.07 -13.95 3.29
CA SER A 264 12.31 -14.35 2.63
C SER A 264 12.60 -15.86 2.70
N GLU A 265 13.05 -16.40 1.58
CA GLU A 265 13.48 -17.80 1.46
C GLU A 265 14.87 -18.04 2.05
N GLN A 266 15.64 -16.98 2.31
CA GLN A 266 16.96 -17.07 2.96
C GLN A 266 16.86 -17.44 4.44
N PHE A 267 15.66 -17.36 5.04
CA PHE A 267 15.39 -17.91 6.35
C PHE A 267 15.27 -19.44 6.29
N VAL A 268 16.41 -20.10 6.43
CA VAL A 268 16.52 -21.54 6.63
C VAL A 268 16.61 -21.81 8.13
N PHE A 269 15.84 -22.79 8.62
CA PHE A 269 15.80 -23.13 10.04
C PHE A 269 15.63 -24.64 10.19
N ASN A 270 16.50 -25.28 10.97
CA ASN A 270 16.48 -26.73 11.16
C ASN A 270 17.00 -27.08 12.55
N VAL A 271 16.27 -27.93 13.26
CA VAL A 271 16.70 -28.51 14.53
C VAL A 271 17.38 -29.84 14.24
N HIS A 272 18.68 -29.92 14.52
CA HIS A 272 19.49 -31.11 14.20
C HIS A 272 19.29 -32.22 15.26
N ALA A 273 18.06 -32.72 15.39
CA ALA A 273 17.69 -33.79 16.30
C ALA A 273 16.50 -34.61 15.77
N ARG A 274 16.58 -35.94 15.87
CA ARG A 274 15.45 -36.84 15.56
C ARG A 274 14.49 -37.01 16.75
N SER A 275 15.03 -36.82 17.95
CA SER A 275 14.32 -36.73 19.21
C SER A 275 15.14 -35.89 20.18
N ILE A 276 14.49 -35.29 21.16
CA ILE A 276 15.17 -34.48 22.19
C ILE A 276 15.99 -35.36 23.14
N LEU A 277 15.44 -36.50 23.55
CA LEU A 277 16.12 -37.47 24.41
C LEU A 277 16.62 -38.69 23.61
N PRO A 278 17.77 -39.29 24.00
CA PRO A 278 18.64 -38.90 25.11
C PRO A 278 19.43 -37.60 24.81
N CYS A 279 19.33 -36.61 25.69
CA CYS A 279 20.11 -35.38 25.61
C CYS A 279 21.33 -35.53 26.53
N GLU A 280 22.51 -35.66 25.95
CA GLU A 280 23.72 -35.87 26.74
C GLU A 280 24.26 -34.53 27.29
N PRO A 281 24.42 -34.36 28.61
CA PRO A 281 24.86 -33.09 29.21
C PRO A 281 26.23 -32.61 28.73
N HIS A 282 27.09 -33.53 28.30
CA HIS A 282 28.42 -33.22 27.75
C HIS A 282 28.43 -33.10 26.22
N GLY A 283 27.31 -33.38 25.55
CA GLY A 283 27.15 -33.35 24.10
C GLY A 283 26.78 -31.99 23.52
N GLY A 284 26.75 -30.92 24.34
CA GLY A 284 26.46 -29.56 23.88
C GLY A 284 24.98 -29.24 23.68
N GLY A 285 24.06 -30.07 24.19
CA GLY A 285 22.62 -29.82 24.14
C GLY A 285 21.98 -30.07 22.77
N VAL A 286 20.79 -29.49 22.56
CA VAL A 286 20.08 -29.57 21.27
C VAL A 286 20.51 -28.40 20.39
N GLN A 287 21.15 -28.72 19.26
CA GLN A 287 21.64 -27.74 18.31
C GLN A 287 20.55 -27.34 17.31
N VAL A 288 20.40 -26.04 17.13
CA VAL A 288 19.52 -25.42 16.13
C VAL A 288 20.39 -24.67 15.13
N LEU A 289 20.23 -24.98 13.85
CA LEU A 289 20.95 -24.36 12.74
C LEU A 289 20.01 -23.43 11.99
N PHE A 290 20.50 -22.23 11.65
CA PHE A 290 19.69 -21.26 10.93
C PHE A 290 20.51 -20.33 10.04
N GLN A 291 19.86 -19.87 8.98
CA GLN A 291 20.33 -18.82 8.08
C GLN A 291 19.29 -17.72 8.04
N TYR A 292 19.75 -16.51 7.73
CA TYR A 292 18.93 -15.32 7.64
C TYR A 292 19.50 -14.38 6.58
N PRO A 293 18.69 -13.43 6.08
CA PRO A 293 19.16 -12.39 5.17
C PRO A 293 20.29 -11.53 5.77
N SER A 294 21.23 -11.10 4.94
CA SER A 294 22.39 -10.30 5.39
C SER A 294 22.02 -8.96 6.05
N CYS A 295 20.80 -8.48 5.78
CA CYS A 295 20.25 -7.19 6.21
C CYS A 295 19.29 -7.28 7.42
N ILE A 296 19.31 -8.37 8.19
CA ILE A 296 18.60 -8.36 9.48
C ILE A 296 19.18 -7.34 10.45
N LEU A 297 18.37 -6.89 11.41
CA LEU A 297 18.81 -5.99 12.46
C LEU A 297 19.88 -6.65 13.34
N ALA A 298 20.86 -5.87 13.79
CA ALA A 298 21.96 -6.37 14.63
C ALA A 298 21.50 -6.96 15.97
N GLN A 299 20.33 -6.54 16.44
CA GLN A 299 19.71 -7.01 17.68
C GLN A 299 18.20 -7.09 17.47
N GLY A 300 17.57 -8.14 18.00
CA GLY A 300 16.11 -8.29 18.00
C GLY A 300 15.68 -9.70 17.69
N ASP A 301 16.39 -10.39 16.79
CA ASP A 301 16.09 -11.76 16.42
C ASP A 301 16.38 -12.74 17.58
N ARG A 302 15.55 -13.76 17.69
CA ARG A 302 15.61 -14.76 18.76
C ARG A 302 15.03 -16.09 18.31
N VAL A 303 15.54 -17.17 18.88
CA VAL A 303 14.92 -18.48 18.78
C VAL A 303 14.18 -18.75 20.09
N ARG A 304 12.87 -18.90 20.00
CA ARG A 304 12.01 -19.26 21.13
C ARG A 304 11.81 -20.77 21.16
N LEU A 305 11.92 -21.34 22.35
CA LEU A 305 11.64 -22.74 22.63
C LEU A 305 10.30 -22.85 23.32
N PHE A 306 9.44 -23.67 22.73
CA PHE A 306 8.15 -24.04 23.28
C PHE A 306 8.06 -25.55 23.49
N ALA A 307 7.18 -25.98 24.38
CA ALA A 307 6.93 -27.38 24.65
C ALA A 307 5.43 -27.70 24.68
N ARG A 308 5.09 -28.93 24.30
CA ARG A 308 3.72 -29.42 24.23
C ARG A 308 3.45 -30.44 25.34
N LEU A 309 2.49 -30.14 26.20
CA LEU A 309 2.13 -31.00 27.34
C LEU A 309 1.37 -32.26 26.91
N ARG A 310 1.63 -33.38 27.60
CA ARG A 310 0.94 -34.66 27.38
C ARG A 310 -0.57 -34.60 27.67
N ALA A 311 -0.98 -33.83 28.69
CA ALA A 311 -2.39 -33.68 29.06
C ALA A 311 -3.23 -32.94 28.01
N ASN A 312 -2.61 -32.09 27.19
CA ASN A 312 -3.29 -31.44 26.06
C ASN A 312 -3.61 -32.43 24.94
N VAL A 313 -2.92 -33.58 24.85
CA VAL A 313 -3.23 -34.64 23.87
C VAL A 313 -4.51 -35.43 24.26
N ALA A 314 -4.93 -35.35 25.53
CA ALA A 314 -6.11 -36.05 26.07
C ALA A 314 -7.29 -35.11 26.42
N SER A 315 -7.19 -33.82 26.08
CA SER A 315 -8.20 -32.79 26.35
C SER A 315 -9.11 -32.57 25.13
N LEU A 316 -10.39 -32.31 25.39
CA LEU A 316 -11.41 -31.94 24.39
C LEU A 316 -11.25 -30.52 23.84
N ALA A 317 -10.43 -29.69 24.50
CA ALA A 317 -10.06 -28.39 23.98
C ALA A 317 -8.97 -28.57 22.90
N PRO A 318 -9.00 -27.80 21.80
CA PRO A 318 -7.97 -27.88 20.75
C PRO A 318 -6.56 -27.82 21.36
N PRO A 319 -5.67 -28.81 21.14
CA PRO A 319 -4.35 -28.82 21.74
C PRO A 319 -3.47 -27.78 21.04
N THR A 320 -3.55 -26.52 21.49
CA THR A 320 -2.89 -25.41 20.77
C THR A 320 -1.97 -24.58 21.63
N SER A 321 -2.01 -24.67 22.97
CA SER A 321 -1.07 -23.92 23.80
C SER A 321 0.29 -24.63 23.84
N LEU A 322 1.18 -24.18 22.97
CA LEU A 322 2.61 -24.28 23.15
C LEU A 322 2.98 -23.53 24.44
N GLU A 323 3.58 -24.23 25.41
CA GLU A 323 4.09 -23.62 26.64
C GLU A 323 5.47 -23.03 26.36
N TYR A 324 5.66 -21.74 26.66
CA TYR A 324 6.97 -21.11 26.53
C TYR A 324 7.95 -21.70 27.56
N VAL A 325 9.12 -22.12 27.10
CA VAL A 325 10.16 -22.71 27.94
C VAL A 325 11.33 -21.75 28.12
N ALA A 326 11.91 -21.31 27.00
CA ALA A 326 13.10 -20.46 26.99
C ALA A 326 13.20 -19.69 25.68
N GLU A 327 14.10 -18.71 25.62
CA GLU A 327 14.52 -18.10 24.36
C GLU A 327 16.01 -17.80 24.39
N GLN A 328 16.63 -17.80 23.21
CA GLN A 328 17.99 -17.35 23.03
C GLN A 328 18.05 -16.31 21.93
N ARG A 329 18.86 -15.27 22.13
CA ARG A 329 19.04 -14.20 21.14
C ARG A 329 19.93 -14.69 20.01
N VAL A 330 19.57 -14.30 18.79
CA VAL A 330 20.41 -14.50 17.61
C VAL A 330 21.37 -13.32 17.52
N VAL A 331 22.67 -13.61 17.47
CA VAL A 331 23.71 -12.60 17.25
C VAL A 331 24.14 -12.63 15.79
N ARG A 332 24.34 -11.46 15.19
CA ARG A 332 24.81 -11.36 13.80
C ARG A 332 26.16 -12.08 13.62
N GLY A 333 26.28 -12.88 12.56
CA GLY A 333 27.41 -13.77 12.28
C GLY A 333 27.28 -15.16 12.92
N GLN A 334 26.34 -15.37 13.84
CA GLN A 334 26.05 -16.68 14.40
C GLN A 334 24.96 -17.37 13.57
N HIS A 335 25.14 -18.66 13.29
CA HIS A 335 24.21 -19.50 12.50
C HIS A 335 23.79 -20.77 13.24
N SER A 336 24.17 -20.90 14.52
CA SER A 336 23.85 -22.05 15.35
C SER A 336 23.64 -21.61 16.80
N LEU A 337 22.60 -22.12 17.43
CA LEU A 337 22.35 -21.98 18.87
C LEU A 337 22.27 -23.36 19.52
N HIS A 338 22.59 -23.43 20.81
CA HIS A 338 22.59 -24.68 21.59
C HIS A 338 21.70 -24.49 22.80
N PHE A 339 20.69 -25.35 22.94
CA PHE A 339 19.79 -25.34 24.09
C PHE A 339 20.19 -26.44 25.08
N ASP A 340 20.44 -26.04 26.33
CA ASP A 340 20.92 -26.95 27.37
C ASP A 340 19.91 -28.06 27.67
N CYS A 341 20.44 -29.25 27.98
CA CYS A 341 19.62 -30.43 28.23
C CYS A 341 18.64 -30.27 29.41
N ASP A 342 18.95 -29.39 30.36
CA ASP A 342 18.14 -29.10 31.55
C ASP A 342 16.78 -28.45 31.20
N LEU A 343 16.65 -27.89 29.99
CA LEU A 343 15.39 -27.33 29.49
C LEU A 343 14.39 -28.43 29.05
N PHE A 344 14.87 -29.67 28.90
CA PHE A 344 14.09 -30.77 28.35
C PHE A 344 13.70 -31.79 29.41
N THR A 345 12.42 -32.17 29.44
CA THR A 345 11.87 -33.12 30.39
C THR A 345 10.86 -34.04 29.71
N GLU A 346 10.69 -35.25 30.25
CA GLU A 346 9.70 -36.23 29.76
C GLU A 346 8.24 -35.84 30.01
N LYS A 347 8.00 -34.72 30.72
CA LYS A 347 6.66 -34.14 30.94
C LYS A 347 6.00 -33.73 29.61
N TYR A 348 6.80 -33.29 28.67
CA TYR A 348 6.38 -32.80 27.37
C TYR A 348 6.52 -33.89 26.31
N VAL A 349 5.63 -33.93 25.34
CA VAL A 349 5.65 -34.93 24.25
C VAL A 349 6.43 -34.46 23.02
N GLU A 350 6.60 -33.15 22.88
CA GLU A 350 7.21 -32.50 21.72
C GLU A 350 7.71 -31.12 22.13
N TYR A 351 8.80 -30.67 21.50
CA TYR A 351 9.38 -29.35 21.66
C TYR A 351 9.44 -28.66 20.30
N CYS A 352 9.03 -27.41 20.23
CA CYS A 352 9.00 -26.60 19.01
C CYS A 352 9.92 -25.40 19.15
N PHE A 353 10.84 -25.23 18.21
CA PHE A 353 11.75 -24.11 18.13
C PHE A 353 11.23 -23.15 17.06
N VAL A 354 11.15 -21.86 17.39
CA VAL A 354 10.59 -20.82 16.52
C VAL A 354 11.62 -19.74 16.30
N TYR A 355 12.03 -19.52 15.06
CA TYR A 355 12.82 -18.35 14.69
C TYR A 355 11.91 -17.14 14.60
N VAL A 356 12.18 -16.14 15.43
CA VAL A 356 11.43 -14.89 15.49
C VAL A 356 12.32 -13.76 15.00
N SER A 357 11.87 -13.09 13.94
CA SER A 357 12.51 -11.87 13.43
C SER A 357 11.84 -10.64 14.04
N GLN A 358 12.63 -9.62 14.37
CA GLN A 358 12.12 -8.33 14.83
C GLN A 358 12.40 -7.24 13.79
N ALA A 359 11.35 -6.58 13.32
CA ALA A 359 11.48 -5.45 12.39
C ALA A 359 11.90 -4.16 13.11
N ILE A 360 12.29 -3.12 12.36
CA ILE A 360 12.73 -1.82 12.90
C ILE A 360 11.65 -1.14 13.76
N THR A 361 10.39 -1.52 13.54
CA THR A 361 9.24 -1.09 14.32
C THR A 361 9.18 -1.67 15.73
N GLY A 362 9.98 -2.72 16.00
CA GLY A 362 9.83 -3.56 17.19
C GLY A 362 8.78 -4.65 17.04
N ALA A 363 8.01 -4.66 15.94
CA ALA A 363 7.09 -5.75 15.65
C ALA A 363 7.86 -7.05 15.42
N VAL A 364 7.34 -8.14 15.96
CA VAL A 364 7.94 -9.47 15.88
C VAL A 364 7.11 -10.36 14.97
N ALA A 365 7.77 -11.19 14.17
CA ALA A 365 7.13 -12.16 13.30
C ALA A 365 7.78 -13.53 13.48
N ASP A 366 6.94 -14.57 13.62
CA ASP A 366 7.37 -15.95 13.61
C ASP A 366 7.67 -16.34 12.16
N VAL A 367 8.95 -16.57 11.86
CA VAL A 367 9.42 -16.77 10.48
C VAL A 367 9.40 -18.24 10.10
N ARG A 368 9.93 -19.10 11.00
CA ARG A 368 10.00 -20.55 10.83
C ARG A 368 9.81 -21.24 12.17
N MET A 369 9.20 -22.42 12.13
CA MET A 369 9.03 -23.30 13.28
C MET A 369 9.45 -24.71 12.87
N ASP A 370 10.18 -25.39 13.76
CA ASP A 370 10.53 -26.80 13.61
C ASP A 370 10.33 -27.51 14.96
N CYS A 371 9.68 -28.67 14.93
CA CYS A 371 9.25 -29.40 16.13
C CYS A 371 9.87 -30.79 16.16
N VAL A 372 10.39 -31.17 17.32
CA VAL A 372 11.07 -32.44 17.56
C VAL A 372 10.38 -33.19 18.70
N PRO A 373 10.08 -34.50 18.54
CA PRO A 373 9.46 -35.28 19.59
C PRO A 373 10.43 -35.47 20.77
N THR A 374 9.90 -35.57 21.99
CA THR A 374 10.75 -35.72 23.17
C THR A 374 11.53 -37.04 23.16
N LEU A 375 10.95 -38.11 22.63
CA LEU A 375 11.52 -39.45 22.56
C LEU A 375 11.54 -39.96 21.10
N PRO A 376 12.47 -40.86 20.74
CA PRO A 376 12.57 -41.37 19.38
C PRO A 376 11.31 -42.13 18.99
N VAL A 377 10.70 -41.72 17.88
CA VAL A 377 9.48 -42.34 17.34
C VAL A 377 9.86 -43.61 16.57
N SER A 378 9.34 -44.76 16.98
CA SER A 378 9.40 -46.01 16.20
C SER A 378 8.14 -46.17 15.34
N GLU A 379 8.19 -46.92 14.25
CA GLU A 379 6.97 -47.24 13.49
C GLU A 379 5.93 -48.01 14.32
N LYS A 380 6.38 -48.75 15.35
CA LYS A 380 5.51 -49.41 16.32
C LYS A 380 4.72 -48.44 17.20
N ASP A 381 5.13 -47.18 17.24
CA ASP A 381 4.47 -46.13 18.01
C ASP A 381 3.43 -45.35 17.18
N SER A 382 3.29 -45.62 15.88
CA SER A 382 2.23 -45.05 15.02
C SER A 382 0.86 -45.58 15.40
N GLY A 383 -0.18 -44.77 15.19
CA GLY A 383 -1.56 -45.16 15.47
C GLY A 383 -2.03 -46.29 14.55
N GLY A 384 -2.69 -47.30 15.12
CA GLY A 384 -3.32 -48.41 14.40
C GLY A 384 -4.85 -48.31 14.42
N TRP A 385 -5.49 -48.67 13.30
CA TRP A 385 -6.95 -48.74 13.21
C TRP A 385 -7.48 -49.87 14.11
N GLY A 386 -8.30 -49.51 15.08
CA GLY A 386 -9.13 -50.43 15.85
C GLY A 386 -10.19 -51.12 14.99
N PRO A 387 -10.88 -52.11 15.57
CA PRO A 387 -11.93 -52.84 14.86
C PRO A 387 -13.09 -51.93 14.46
N TRP A 388 -13.77 -52.27 13.38
CA TRP A 388 -15.01 -51.60 12.97
C TRP A 388 -16.12 -51.85 14.00
N SER A 389 -16.92 -50.82 14.25
CA SER A 389 -18.17 -50.91 14.99
C SER A 389 -19.17 -51.80 14.25
N ALA A 390 -20.21 -52.23 14.97
CA ALA A 390 -21.40 -52.75 14.32
C ALA A 390 -21.99 -51.69 13.37
N TRP A 391 -22.64 -52.16 12.31
CA TRP A 391 -23.42 -51.31 11.42
C TRP A 391 -24.58 -50.67 12.18
N THR A 392 -24.86 -49.39 11.92
CA THR A 392 -26.07 -48.73 12.40
C THR A 392 -27.30 -49.39 11.78
N GLN A 393 -28.45 -49.20 12.44
CA GLN A 393 -29.73 -49.53 11.85
C GLN A 393 -29.93 -48.74 10.55
N CYS A 394 -30.62 -49.33 9.57
CA CYS A 394 -30.91 -48.67 8.31
C CYS A 394 -31.70 -47.39 8.54
N SER A 395 -31.34 -46.30 7.85
CA SER A 395 -32.06 -45.03 7.93
C SER A 395 -33.50 -45.09 7.41
N SER A 396 -33.83 -46.11 6.62
CA SER A 396 -35.17 -46.38 6.10
C SER A 396 -35.51 -47.85 6.23
N THR A 397 -36.79 -48.15 6.45
CA THR A 397 -37.35 -49.51 6.48
C THR A 397 -37.68 -50.06 5.08
N CYS A 398 -37.58 -49.22 4.03
CA CYS A 398 -37.75 -49.61 2.62
C CYS A 398 -36.48 -49.34 1.78
N ILE A 399 -36.52 -49.71 0.50
CA ILE A 399 -35.40 -49.67 -0.46
C ILE A 399 -34.71 -48.28 -0.49
N GLY A 400 -33.38 -48.24 -0.46
CA GLY A 400 -32.59 -47.01 -0.47
C GLY A 400 -32.15 -46.51 0.91
N GLY A 401 -32.32 -47.32 1.96
CA GLY A 401 -31.79 -47.03 3.29
C GLY A 401 -30.26 -47.01 3.33
N THR A 402 -29.70 -46.16 4.18
CA THR A 402 -28.26 -46.03 4.40
C THR A 402 -27.90 -46.55 5.79
N ARG A 403 -26.78 -47.28 5.91
CA ARG A 403 -26.19 -47.67 7.19
C ARG A 403 -24.72 -47.29 7.24
N SER A 404 -24.24 -46.97 8.43
CA SER A 404 -22.86 -46.54 8.65
C SER A 404 -22.20 -47.37 9.74
N ARG A 405 -20.88 -47.44 9.75
CA ARG A 405 -20.06 -47.98 10.85
C ARG A 405 -18.82 -47.14 11.01
N TYR A 406 -18.21 -47.16 12.18
CA TYR A 406 -17.04 -46.35 12.50
C TYR A 406 -15.91 -47.19 13.12
N ARG A 407 -14.67 -46.71 13.03
CA ARG A 407 -13.53 -47.29 13.74
C ARG A 407 -12.61 -46.18 14.24
N PHE A 408 -11.92 -46.44 15.34
CA PHE A 408 -11.02 -45.49 16.01
C PHE A 408 -9.56 -45.80 15.69
N CYS A 409 -8.71 -44.79 15.68
CA CYS A 409 -7.26 -44.97 15.56
C CYS A 409 -6.60 -45.14 16.95
N ASP A 410 -6.86 -46.27 17.61
CA ASP A 410 -6.54 -46.49 19.02
C ASP A 410 -5.90 -47.84 19.34
N SER A 411 -5.56 -48.64 18.32
CA SER A 411 -5.17 -50.03 18.48
C SER A 411 -3.91 -50.36 17.65
N PRO A 412 -2.70 -49.93 18.09
CA PRO A 412 -2.41 -49.15 19.30
C PRO A 412 -2.63 -47.64 19.10
N PRO A 413 -2.79 -46.86 20.18
CA PRO A 413 -2.85 -45.41 20.07
C PRO A 413 -1.46 -44.85 19.72
N PRO A 414 -1.37 -43.75 18.94
CA PRO A 414 -0.09 -43.16 18.61
C PRO A 414 0.63 -42.66 19.87
N ARG A 415 1.94 -42.90 19.95
CA ARG A 415 2.79 -42.49 21.08
C ARG A 415 3.85 -41.51 20.61
N TYR A 416 4.34 -40.67 21.52
CA TYR A 416 5.52 -39.81 21.31
C TYR A 416 5.47 -38.88 20.09
N GLY A 417 4.28 -38.41 19.69
CA GLY A 417 4.11 -37.55 18.52
C GLY A 417 4.11 -38.29 17.17
N ALA A 418 4.00 -39.64 17.19
CA ALA A 418 3.85 -40.45 15.99
C ALA A 418 2.57 -40.10 15.21
N LYS A 419 2.57 -40.43 13.91
CA LYS A 419 1.44 -40.16 13.01
C LYS A 419 0.16 -40.89 13.48
N PHE A 420 -0.96 -40.19 13.41
CA PHE A 420 -2.29 -40.81 13.45
C PHE A 420 -2.54 -41.59 12.15
N CYS A 421 -3.49 -42.54 12.19
CA CYS A 421 -3.87 -43.38 11.06
C CYS A 421 -4.29 -42.53 9.85
N GLU A 422 -3.84 -42.92 8.65
CA GLU A 422 -4.17 -42.18 7.41
C GLU A 422 -5.66 -42.28 7.07
N PHE A 423 -6.27 -41.12 6.76
CA PHE A 423 -7.69 -40.97 6.47
C PHE A 423 -7.95 -41.19 4.97
N LEU A 424 -8.85 -42.12 4.62
CA LEU A 424 -9.41 -42.22 3.26
C LEU A 424 -10.75 -41.46 3.26
N GLN A 425 -10.82 -40.32 2.58
CA GLN A 425 -12.02 -39.48 2.50
C GLN A 425 -13.08 -40.03 1.54
N THR A 426 -14.34 -40.07 2.00
CA THR A 426 -15.52 -39.57 1.26
C THR A 426 -16.63 -39.10 2.24
N ILE A 427 -16.67 -37.77 2.51
CA ILE A 427 -17.77 -36.78 2.75
C ILE A 427 -19.07 -37.15 3.56
N PRO A 428 -19.92 -36.17 3.96
CA PRO A 428 -19.78 -35.02 4.87
C PRO A 428 -20.44 -35.31 6.25
N ASP A 429 -20.36 -34.32 7.13
CA ASP A 429 -20.94 -34.21 8.48
C ASP A 429 -20.16 -34.85 9.63
N ARG A 430 -19.74 -33.90 10.47
CA ARG A 430 -18.98 -33.98 11.71
C ARG A 430 -19.78 -34.79 12.74
N LEU A 431 -19.61 -36.11 12.74
CA LEU A 431 -20.04 -36.96 13.85
C LEU A 431 -18.82 -37.36 14.68
N THR A 432 -18.43 -36.46 15.59
CA THR A 432 -17.64 -36.82 16.77
C THR A 432 -18.57 -37.52 17.76
N ILE A 433 -18.59 -38.85 17.75
CA ILE A 433 -19.26 -39.64 18.78
C ILE A 433 -18.17 -40.11 19.75
N GLY A 434 -18.06 -39.45 20.90
CA GLY A 434 -17.21 -39.88 22.02
C GLY A 434 -15.72 -39.75 21.75
N ASP A 435 -15.17 -38.60 22.13
CA ASP A 435 -13.80 -38.19 21.83
C ASP A 435 -12.75 -39.08 22.46
N ARG A 436 -11.92 -39.70 21.61
CA ARG A 436 -10.62 -40.23 22.07
C ARG A 436 -9.62 -40.48 20.95
N TYR A 437 -10.04 -40.66 19.69
CA TYR A 437 -9.15 -40.91 18.54
C TYR A 437 -9.78 -40.45 17.22
N PRO A 438 -9.00 -40.15 16.15
CA PRO A 438 -9.57 -39.90 14.85
C PRO A 438 -10.41 -41.10 14.41
N VAL A 439 -11.61 -40.81 13.92
CA VAL A 439 -12.64 -41.78 13.56
C VAL A 439 -12.79 -41.79 12.05
N THR A 440 -12.73 -42.97 11.43
CA THR A 440 -13.22 -43.14 10.06
C THR A 440 -14.59 -43.78 10.09
N ALA A 441 -15.52 -43.24 9.29
CA ALA A 441 -16.83 -43.80 9.07
C ALA A 441 -16.94 -44.39 7.65
N GLU A 442 -17.56 -45.56 7.53
CA GLU A 442 -17.91 -46.19 6.27
C GLU A 442 -19.43 -46.25 6.15
N THR A 443 -19.95 -45.80 5.01
CA THR A 443 -21.39 -45.73 4.74
C THR A 443 -21.74 -46.58 3.52
N LYS A 444 -22.75 -47.44 3.65
CA LYS A 444 -23.23 -48.33 2.58
C LYS A 444 -24.71 -48.13 2.35
N GLN A 445 -25.09 -47.94 1.09
CA GLN A 445 -26.49 -47.91 0.64
C GLN A 445 -26.98 -49.34 0.38
N ILE A 446 -28.20 -49.66 0.83
CA ILE A 446 -28.82 -51.00 0.73
C ILE A 446 -29.86 -51.03 -0.37
#